data_AF-A0A496PIU0-F1
#
_entry.id   AF-A0A496PIU0-F1
#
_cell.length_a   1.000
_cell.length_b   1.000
_cell.length_c   1.000
_cell.angle_alpha   90.00
_cell.angle_beta   90.00
_cell.angle_gamma   90.00
#
_symmetry.space_group_name_H-M   'P 1'
#
loop_
_entity.id
_entity.type
_entity.pdbx_description
1 polymer ?
#
loop_
_entity_poly.entity_id
_entity_poly.type
_entity_poly.pdbx_seq_one_letter_code
_entity_poly.pdbx_strand_id
1 'polypeptide(L)'
;MMPYPGSEPEQAPQRPGRAKLPAKGTVVACILGLLFALAAWGMGGAFISGESGNRDLASELRSSGKSAMVEDARIRGTKNSTNTNAAPQLELTFTDAQGKVQKGTTYFFPDTVGGAPMRTAWVDQFSGKETIVGAEVRYQAADPSRVMLASEIPPMASSPINVISYFGWVFRGLSLVIALVCVITLIRVIRSRSGGGKQA
;
A
#
# COMPACT_ATOMS: atom_id res chain seq x y z
N MET A 1 -38.67 -1.36 77.26
CA MET A 1 -37.58 -0.86 76.39
C MET A 1 -36.86 -2.07 75.80
N MET A 2 -37.10 -2.40 74.53
CA MET A 2 -36.39 -3.46 73.81
C MET A 2 -35.23 -2.82 73.02
N PRO A 3 -34.02 -3.41 73.02
CA PRO A 3 -32.93 -2.94 72.17
C PRO A 3 -33.14 -3.40 70.71
N TYR A 4 -32.90 -2.47 69.78
CA TYR A 4 -32.91 -2.70 68.34
C TYR A 4 -31.80 -3.71 67.94
N PRO A 5 -32.07 -4.68 67.04
CA PRO A 5 -31.03 -5.51 66.47
C PRO A 5 -30.17 -4.68 65.51
N GLY A 6 -28.86 -4.68 65.74
CA GLY A 6 -27.88 -4.02 64.91
C GLY A 6 -27.90 -4.59 63.48
N SER A 7 -28.21 -3.73 62.52
CA SER A 7 -28.01 -3.98 61.09
C SER A 7 -26.52 -4.16 60.80
N GLU A 8 -26.16 -5.31 60.27
CA GLU A 8 -24.82 -5.59 59.73
C GLU A 8 -24.47 -4.57 58.62
N PRO A 9 -23.23 -4.07 58.57
CA PRO A 9 -22.82 -3.18 57.48
C PRO A 9 -22.73 -3.97 56.17
N GLU A 10 -23.60 -3.60 55.23
CA GLU A 10 -23.59 -4.03 53.83
C GLU A 10 -22.21 -3.76 53.21
N GLN A 11 -21.43 -4.83 52.98
CA GLN A 11 -20.14 -4.73 52.30
C GLN A 11 -20.37 -4.27 50.85
N ALA A 12 -19.97 -3.04 50.56
CA ALA A 12 -19.97 -2.50 49.21
C ALA A 12 -19.20 -3.44 48.25
N PRO A 13 -19.71 -3.70 47.03
CA PRO A 13 -19.07 -4.59 46.08
C PRO A 13 -17.68 -4.05 45.72
N GLN A 14 -16.65 -4.82 46.08
CA GLN A 14 -15.28 -4.55 45.66
C GLN A 14 -15.22 -4.52 44.13
N ARG A 15 -14.96 -3.34 43.55
CA ARG A 15 -14.67 -3.22 42.12
C ARG A 15 -13.48 -4.13 41.81
N PRO A 16 -13.57 -5.00 40.79
CA PRO A 16 -12.45 -5.88 40.44
C PRO A 16 -11.21 -5.02 40.20
N GLY A 17 -10.20 -5.24 41.05
CA GLY A 17 -8.95 -4.51 40.99
C GLY A 17 -8.34 -4.68 39.60
N ARG A 18 -8.18 -3.57 38.88
CA ARG A 18 -7.37 -3.55 37.66
C ARG A 18 -5.98 -4.05 38.05
N ALA A 19 -5.64 -5.27 37.65
CA ALA A 19 -4.33 -5.85 37.90
C ALA A 19 -3.27 -4.87 37.39
N LYS A 20 -2.59 -4.19 38.32
CA LYS A 20 -1.49 -3.29 37.99
C LYS A 20 -0.30 -4.17 37.63
N LEU A 21 -0.09 -4.36 36.33
CA LEU A 21 1.14 -4.99 35.83
C LEU A 21 2.34 -4.19 36.38
N PRO A 22 3.38 -4.87 36.89
CA PRO A 22 4.57 -4.19 37.37
C PRO A 22 5.18 -3.37 36.22
N ALA A 23 5.67 -2.17 36.52
CA ALA A 23 6.12 -1.21 35.49
C ALA A 23 7.17 -1.78 34.52
N LYS A 24 7.94 -2.81 34.92
CA LYS A 24 8.84 -3.55 34.02
C LYS A 24 8.08 -4.42 32.99
N GLY A 25 7.02 -5.10 33.40
CA GLY A 25 6.16 -5.90 32.50
C GLY A 25 5.40 -5.04 31.50
N THR A 26 4.95 -3.84 31.91
CA THR A 26 4.28 -2.89 31.01
C THR A 26 5.23 -2.36 29.93
N VAL A 27 6.50 -2.11 30.26
CA VAL A 27 7.50 -1.65 29.29
C VAL A 27 7.82 -2.76 28.27
N VAL A 28 8.02 -4.00 28.72
CA VAL A 28 8.25 -5.15 27.83
C VAL A 28 7.06 -5.38 26.90
N ALA A 29 5.83 -5.32 27.42
CA ALA A 29 4.62 -5.45 26.62
C ALA A 29 4.49 -4.32 25.56
N CYS A 30 4.84 -3.08 25.92
CA CYS A 30 4.84 -1.97 24.95
C CYS A 30 5.90 -2.15 23.86
N ILE A 31 7.09 -2.65 24.20
CA ILE A 31 8.15 -2.93 23.21
C ILE A 31 7.69 -4.03 22.24
N LEU A 32 7.13 -5.12 22.74
CA LEU A 32 6.58 -6.20 21.91
C LEU A 32 5.43 -5.69 21.02
N GLY A 33 4.55 -4.85 21.57
CA GLY A 33 3.48 -4.20 20.82
C GLY A 33 4.00 -3.30 19.70
N LEU A 34 5.06 -2.52 19.95
CA LEU A 34 5.69 -1.67 18.93
C LEU A 34 6.39 -2.50 17.84
N LEU A 35 7.07 -3.58 18.19
CA LEU A 35 7.68 -4.50 17.22
C LEU A 35 6.60 -5.15 16.34
N PHE A 36 5.50 -5.58 16.94
CA PHE A 36 4.35 -6.10 16.18
C PHE A 36 3.74 -5.03 15.26
N ALA A 37 3.57 -3.80 15.75
CA ALA A 37 3.06 -2.70 14.93
C ALA A 37 3.97 -2.40 13.74
N LEU A 38 5.29 -2.44 13.91
CA LEU A 38 6.26 -2.28 12.80
C LEU A 38 6.15 -3.42 11.78
N ALA A 39 6.06 -4.67 12.24
CA ALA A 39 5.90 -5.83 11.35
C ALA A 39 4.59 -5.74 10.55
N ALA A 40 3.46 -5.45 11.22
CA ALA A 40 2.17 -5.27 10.59
C ALA A 40 2.14 -4.06 9.63
N TRP A 41 2.90 -3.00 9.93
CA TRP A 41 3.02 -1.84 9.04
C TRP A 41 3.77 -2.19 7.75
N GLY A 42 4.87 -2.94 7.87
CA GLY A 42 5.64 -3.44 6.73
C GLY A 42 4.79 -4.37 5.85
N MET A 43 4.07 -5.29 6.48
CA MET A 43 3.16 -6.22 5.79
C MET A 43 2.01 -5.50 5.10
N GLY A 44 1.39 -4.51 5.77
CA GLY A 44 0.35 -3.67 5.16
C GLY A 44 0.88 -2.84 3.98
N GLY A 45 2.13 -2.38 4.06
CA GLY A 45 2.82 -1.75 2.94
C GLY A 45 2.98 -2.68 1.74
N ALA A 46 3.41 -3.92 1.96
CA ALA A 46 3.58 -4.90 0.89
C ALA A 46 2.25 -5.20 0.15
N PHE A 47 1.13 -5.28 0.87
CA PHE A 47 -0.19 -5.50 0.26
C PHE A 47 -0.71 -4.29 -0.54
N ILE A 48 -0.37 -3.07 -0.15
CA ILE A 48 -0.78 -1.86 -0.87
C ILE A 48 0.10 -1.66 -2.12
N SER A 49 1.42 -1.77 -1.96
CA SER A 49 2.40 -1.48 -3.03
C SER A 49 2.34 -2.46 -4.20
N GLY A 50 1.86 -3.69 -3.98
CA GLY A 50 1.71 -4.68 -5.06
C GLY A 50 0.63 -4.31 -6.10
N GLU A 51 -0.25 -3.36 -5.78
CA GLU A 51 -1.47 -3.11 -6.59
C GLU A 51 -1.72 -1.61 -6.85
N SER A 52 -1.34 -0.70 -5.94
CA SER A 52 -1.74 0.72 -6.01
C SER A 52 -1.02 1.54 -7.07
N GLY A 53 0.23 1.20 -7.41
CA GLY A 53 1.08 2.02 -8.29
C GLY A 53 0.47 2.31 -9.67
N ASN A 54 -0.35 1.39 -10.18
CA ASN A 54 -0.95 1.49 -11.52
C ASN A 54 -2.24 2.31 -11.52
N ARG A 55 -3.06 2.19 -10.46
CA ARG A 55 -4.25 3.02 -10.28
C ARG A 55 -3.87 4.48 -10.04
N ASP A 56 -2.85 4.68 -9.21
CA ASP A 56 -2.31 6.00 -8.92
C ASP A 56 -1.74 6.63 -10.20
N LEU A 57 -0.95 5.86 -10.97
CA LEU A 57 -0.46 6.30 -12.28
C LEU A 57 -1.59 6.61 -13.26
N ALA A 58 -2.60 5.75 -13.39
CA ALA A 58 -3.74 5.97 -14.29
C ALA A 58 -4.53 7.23 -13.91
N SER A 59 -4.77 7.44 -12.60
CA SER A 59 -5.43 8.65 -12.10
C SER A 59 -4.58 9.90 -12.36
N GLU A 60 -3.27 9.81 -12.13
CA GLU A 60 -2.32 10.88 -12.37
C GLU A 60 -2.26 11.27 -13.86
N LEU A 61 -2.11 10.29 -14.76
CA LEU A 61 -2.11 10.48 -16.21
C LEU A 61 -3.46 10.99 -16.73
N ARG A 62 -4.59 10.60 -16.12
CA ARG A 62 -5.90 11.15 -16.45
C ARG A 62 -6.01 12.64 -16.13
N SER A 63 -5.41 13.07 -15.01
CA SER A 63 -5.50 14.45 -14.54
C SER A 63 -4.46 15.39 -15.15
N SER A 64 -3.23 14.89 -15.38
CA SER A 64 -2.07 15.72 -15.73
C SER A 64 -1.24 15.16 -16.90
N GLY A 65 -1.60 14.00 -17.44
CA GLY A 65 -0.88 13.35 -18.54
C GLY A 65 -1.00 14.12 -19.87
N LYS A 66 0.11 14.23 -20.57
CA LYS A 66 0.19 14.73 -21.94
C LYS A 66 -0.20 13.62 -22.92
N SER A 67 -0.80 14.01 -24.03
CA SER A 67 -1.24 13.09 -25.09
C SER A 67 -0.21 13.03 -26.21
N ALA A 68 0.04 11.83 -26.73
CA ALA A 68 0.83 11.58 -27.93
C ALA A 68 0.27 10.35 -28.66
N MET A 69 0.73 10.12 -29.90
CA MET A 69 0.38 8.91 -30.66
C MET A 69 1.55 7.92 -30.64
N VAL A 70 1.23 6.64 -30.54
CA VAL A 70 2.24 5.58 -30.66
C VAL A 70 2.73 5.49 -32.11
N GLU A 71 4.04 5.54 -32.30
CA GLU A 71 4.70 5.36 -33.60
C GLU A 71 5.23 3.94 -33.78
N ASP A 72 5.74 3.34 -32.71
CA ASP A 72 6.23 1.95 -32.71
C ASP A 72 5.97 1.30 -31.35
N ALA A 73 5.85 -0.02 -31.35
CA ALA A 73 5.64 -0.82 -30.14
C ALA A 73 6.44 -2.12 -30.20
N ARG A 74 6.97 -2.54 -29.06
CA ARG A 74 7.75 -3.78 -28.90
C ARG A 74 7.33 -4.48 -27.62
N ILE A 75 7.28 -5.80 -27.63
CA ILE A 75 6.85 -6.58 -26.47
C ILE A 75 7.97 -7.51 -26.00
N ARG A 76 8.07 -7.74 -24.70
CA ARG A 76 8.91 -8.80 -24.13
C ARG A 76 8.15 -9.58 -23.08
N GLY A 77 8.39 -10.88 -23.03
CA GLY A 77 8.03 -11.68 -21.86
C GLY A 77 9.04 -11.42 -20.74
N THR A 78 8.57 -11.27 -19.51
CA THR A 78 9.46 -11.26 -18.35
C THR A 78 9.38 -12.63 -17.67
N LYS A 79 10.54 -13.15 -17.24
CA LYS A 79 10.59 -14.30 -16.32
C LYS A 79 11.03 -13.77 -14.97
N ASN A 80 10.29 -14.08 -13.91
CA ASN A 80 10.74 -13.75 -12.57
C ASN A 80 11.86 -14.71 -12.12
N SER A 81 12.50 -14.42 -10.99
CA SER A 81 13.59 -15.23 -10.42
C SER A 81 13.20 -16.68 -10.11
N THR A 82 11.90 -16.97 -10.01
CA THR A 82 11.36 -18.33 -9.83
C THR A 82 11.01 -19.01 -11.16
N ASN A 83 11.47 -18.46 -12.29
CA ASN A 83 11.27 -19.00 -13.66
C ASN A 83 9.78 -19.13 -14.06
N THR A 84 8.91 -18.42 -13.34
CA THR A 84 7.48 -18.25 -13.66
C THR A 84 7.33 -17.13 -14.67
N ASN A 85 6.38 -17.29 -15.59
CA ASN A 85 6.02 -16.23 -16.52
C ASN A 85 5.52 -15.02 -15.72
N ALA A 86 6.26 -13.92 -15.77
CA ALA A 86 5.79 -12.65 -15.25
C ALA A 86 4.99 -11.92 -16.34
N ALA A 87 4.26 -10.89 -15.93
CA ALA A 87 3.41 -10.13 -16.84
C ALA A 87 4.25 -9.60 -18.01
N PRO A 88 3.77 -9.76 -19.25
CA PRO A 88 4.44 -9.21 -20.41
C PRO A 88 4.57 -7.69 -20.31
N GLN A 89 5.65 -7.16 -20.87
CA GLN A 89 5.95 -5.73 -20.87
C GLN A 89 5.96 -5.22 -22.30
N LEU A 90 5.31 -4.09 -22.50
CA LEU A 90 5.20 -3.38 -23.77
C LEU A 90 6.02 -2.09 -23.70
N GLU A 91 6.95 -1.90 -24.62
CA GLU A 91 7.64 -0.62 -24.86
C GLU A 91 6.89 0.12 -25.96
N LEU A 92 6.54 1.37 -25.70
CA LEU A 92 5.86 2.28 -26.61
C LEU A 92 6.84 3.38 -27.00
N THR A 93 6.97 3.63 -28.30
CA THR A 93 7.71 4.76 -28.85
C THR A 93 6.72 5.78 -29.37
N PHE A 94 6.90 7.04 -28.99
CA PHE A 94 6.02 8.15 -29.38
C PHE A 94 6.81 9.45 -29.44
N THR A 95 6.32 10.43 -30.20
CA THR A 95 6.91 11.78 -30.23
C THR A 95 6.19 12.69 -29.24
N ASP A 96 6.94 13.37 -28.38
CA ASP A 96 6.38 14.33 -27.42
C ASP A 96 5.99 15.67 -28.07
N ALA A 97 5.32 16.53 -27.31
CA ALA A 97 4.92 17.86 -27.77
C ALA A 97 6.09 18.77 -28.19
N GLN A 98 7.32 18.41 -27.85
CA GLN A 98 8.56 19.12 -28.22
C GLN A 98 9.20 18.53 -29.48
N GLY A 99 8.58 17.53 -30.11
CA GLY A 99 9.10 16.88 -31.31
C GLY A 99 10.23 15.89 -31.02
N LYS A 100 10.42 15.47 -29.76
CA LYS A 100 11.44 14.51 -29.37
C LYS A 100 10.83 13.11 -29.25
N VAL A 101 11.53 12.13 -29.82
CA VAL A 101 11.18 10.72 -29.69
C VAL A 101 11.42 10.27 -28.24
N GLN A 102 10.37 9.74 -27.63
CA GLN A 102 10.35 9.21 -26.29
C GLN A 102 10.02 7.73 -26.32
N LYS A 103 10.46 7.05 -25.25
CA LYS A 103 10.14 5.66 -25.00
C LYS A 103 9.62 5.51 -23.59
N GLY A 104 8.55 4.75 -23.44
CA GLY A 104 8.03 4.36 -22.15
C GLY A 104 7.57 2.92 -22.14
N THR A 105 7.49 2.33 -20.96
CA THR A 105 7.07 0.93 -20.82
C THR A 105 5.81 0.82 -20.00
N THR A 106 4.88 0.00 -20.46
CA THR A 106 3.64 -0.34 -19.78
C THR A 106 3.51 -1.86 -19.65
N TYR A 107 2.86 -2.32 -18.59
CA TYR A 107 2.44 -3.72 -18.43
C TYR A 107 0.98 -3.93 -18.81
N PHE A 108 0.30 -2.86 -19.22
CA PHE A 108 -1.12 -2.86 -19.55
C PHE A 108 -1.30 -2.50 -21.00
N PHE A 109 -1.99 -3.40 -21.68
CA PHE A 109 -2.28 -3.32 -23.09
C PHE A 109 -3.54 -4.16 -23.36
N PRO A 110 -4.23 -3.91 -24.48
CA PRO A 110 -5.53 -4.51 -24.73
C PRO A 110 -5.46 -6.03 -24.84
N ASP A 111 -6.55 -6.71 -24.50
CA ASP A 111 -6.66 -8.19 -24.61
C ASP A 111 -6.45 -8.71 -26.05
N THR A 112 -6.57 -7.83 -27.05
CA THR A 112 -6.27 -8.14 -28.46
C THR A 112 -4.79 -8.49 -28.70
N VAL A 113 -3.91 -8.14 -27.76
CA VAL A 113 -2.50 -8.51 -27.79
C VAL A 113 -2.34 -9.97 -27.34
N GLY A 114 -2.54 -10.87 -28.29
CA GLY A 114 -2.46 -12.31 -28.05
C GLY A 114 -1.06 -12.77 -27.69
N GLY A 115 -0.91 -13.44 -26.54
CA GLY A 115 0.22 -14.30 -26.19
C GLY A 115 1.58 -13.65 -26.36
N ALA A 116 2.01 -12.88 -25.37
CA ALA A 116 3.36 -12.32 -25.38
C ALA A 116 4.41 -13.42 -25.55
N PRO A 117 5.43 -13.20 -26.39
CA PRO A 117 6.46 -14.21 -26.60
C PRO A 117 7.12 -14.55 -25.26
N MET A 118 7.27 -15.84 -24.96
CA MET A 118 8.07 -16.35 -23.82
C MET A 118 9.56 -15.99 -23.90
N ARG A 119 9.94 -15.09 -24.81
CA ARG A 119 11.28 -14.61 -25.04
C ARG A 119 11.54 -13.42 -24.12
N THR A 120 12.70 -13.46 -23.47
CA THR A 120 13.23 -12.35 -22.66
C THR A 120 13.73 -11.19 -23.51
N ALA A 121 13.96 -11.41 -24.80
CA ALA A 121 14.32 -10.37 -25.76
C ALA A 121 13.09 -9.58 -26.21
N TRP A 122 13.29 -8.31 -26.53
CA TRP A 122 12.29 -7.47 -27.19
C TRP A 122 11.95 -8.01 -28.57
N VAL A 123 10.66 -8.07 -28.87
CA VAL A 123 10.12 -8.54 -30.14
C VAL A 123 9.29 -7.43 -30.75
N ASP A 124 9.62 -7.07 -31.99
CA ASP A 124 8.98 -5.99 -32.72
C ASP A 124 7.71 -6.45 -33.45
N GLN A 125 7.56 -7.74 -33.71
CA GLN A 125 6.39 -8.34 -34.37
C GLN A 125 5.60 -9.21 -33.38
N PHE A 126 4.39 -8.80 -33.07
CA PHE A 126 3.47 -9.52 -32.19
C PHE A 126 2.02 -9.25 -32.60
N SER A 127 1.11 -10.15 -32.23
CA SER A 127 -0.31 -10.04 -32.54
C SER A 127 -0.93 -8.83 -31.83
N GLY A 128 -1.71 -8.01 -32.53
CA GLY A 128 -2.36 -6.83 -31.96
C GLY A 128 -1.51 -5.56 -32.01
N LYS A 129 -0.29 -5.60 -32.55
CA LYS A 129 0.56 -4.41 -32.72
C LYS A 129 -0.12 -3.31 -33.54
N GLU A 130 -0.84 -3.70 -34.58
CA GLU A 130 -1.63 -2.84 -35.44
C GLU A 130 -2.74 -2.06 -34.71
N THR A 131 -3.21 -2.57 -33.57
CA THR A 131 -4.17 -1.86 -32.73
C THR A 131 -3.52 -0.88 -31.74
N ILE A 132 -2.21 -1.03 -31.52
CA ILE A 132 -1.42 -0.17 -30.61
C ILE A 132 -0.75 0.97 -31.37
N VAL A 133 -0.15 0.68 -32.53
CA VAL A 133 0.47 1.70 -33.36
C VAL A 133 -0.61 2.63 -33.90
N GLY A 134 -0.45 3.94 -33.69
CA GLY A 134 -1.46 4.95 -33.98
C GLY A 134 -2.49 5.16 -32.86
N ALA A 135 -2.45 4.38 -31.77
CA ALA A 135 -3.30 4.63 -30.61
C ALA A 135 -2.80 5.83 -29.80
N GLU A 136 -3.73 6.48 -29.10
CA GLU A 136 -3.39 7.57 -28.18
C GLU A 136 -2.75 7.01 -26.89
N VAL A 137 -1.64 7.62 -26.47
CA VAL A 137 -1.01 7.39 -25.18
C VAL A 137 -1.09 8.62 -24.30
N ARG A 138 -1.14 8.41 -22.98
CA ARG A 138 -0.87 9.45 -22.00
C ARG A 138 0.45 9.19 -21.31
N TYR A 139 1.28 10.22 -21.22
CA TYR A 139 2.58 10.17 -20.55
C TYR A 139 2.79 11.35 -19.61
N GLN A 140 3.66 11.18 -18.63
CA GLN A 140 4.06 12.27 -17.74
C GLN A 140 5.23 13.06 -18.35
N ALA A 141 5.09 14.37 -18.52
CA ALA A 141 6.12 15.18 -19.17
C ALA A 141 7.46 15.20 -18.41
N ALA A 142 7.41 15.12 -17.07
CA ALA A 142 8.60 15.05 -16.22
C ALA A 142 9.29 13.67 -16.25
N ASP A 143 8.53 12.62 -16.57
CA ASP A 143 9.03 11.25 -16.67
C ASP A 143 8.31 10.50 -17.79
N PRO A 144 8.83 10.58 -19.04
CA PRO A 144 8.22 9.94 -20.21
C PRO A 144 8.17 8.41 -20.11
N SER A 145 8.91 7.80 -19.16
CA SER A 145 8.87 6.36 -18.94
C SER A 145 7.53 5.90 -18.34
N ARG A 146 6.83 6.81 -17.63
CA ARG A 146 5.49 6.61 -17.09
C ARG A 146 4.45 6.91 -18.16
N VAL A 147 4.11 5.89 -18.92
CA VAL A 147 3.17 5.95 -20.04
C VAL A 147 2.09 4.88 -19.94
N MET A 148 0.88 5.19 -20.38
CA MET A 148 -0.21 4.24 -20.55
C MET A 148 -1.00 4.54 -21.82
N LEU A 149 -1.53 3.51 -22.46
CA LEU A 149 -2.52 3.68 -23.53
C LEU A 149 -3.77 4.36 -22.98
N ALA A 150 -4.31 5.32 -23.71
CA ALA A 150 -5.49 6.07 -23.26
C ALA A 150 -6.72 5.17 -23.05
N SER A 151 -6.83 4.07 -23.82
CA SER A 151 -7.86 3.04 -23.66
C SER A 151 -7.81 2.33 -22.31
N GLU A 152 -6.61 2.20 -21.73
CA GLU A 152 -6.39 1.45 -20.49
C GLU A 152 -6.59 2.32 -19.24
N ILE A 153 -6.59 3.64 -19.38
CA ILE A 153 -6.72 4.55 -18.23
C ILE A 153 -8.07 4.42 -17.53
N PRO A 154 -9.23 4.45 -18.22
CA PRO A 154 -10.53 4.26 -17.56
C PRO A 154 -10.67 2.93 -16.79
N PRO A 155 -10.37 1.74 -17.36
CA PRO A 155 -10.48 0.49 -16.62
C PRO A 155 -9.48 0.40 -15.47
N MET A 156 -8.27 0.95 -15.62
CA MET A 156 -7.26 1.00 -14.55
C MET A 156 -7.66 1.92 -13.40
N ALA A 157 -8.17 3.12 -13.70
CA ALA A 157 -8.57 4.10 -12.69
C ALA A 157 -9.84 3.69 -11.94
N SER A 158 -10.72 2.92 -12.60
CA SER A 158 -11.99 2.43 -12.04
C SER A 158 -11.90 1.04 -11.43
N SER A 159 -10.74 0.36 -11.55
CA SER A 159 -10.55 -0.97 -10.97
C SER A 159 -10.91 -0.96 -9.48
N PRO A 160 -11.77 -1.89 -9.01
CA PRO A 160 -12.18 -1.93 -7.61
C PRO A 160 -10.97 -2.15 -6.71
N ILE A 161 -10.98 -1.52 -5.53
CA ILE A 161 -9.98 -1.81 -4.50
C ILE A 161 -10.15 -3.29 -4.14
N ASN A 162 -9.13 -4.09 -4.41
CA ASN A 162 -9.17 -5.50 -4.15
C ASN A 162 -9.16 -5.75 -2.63
N VAL A 163 -9.71 -6.89 -2.21
CA VAL A 163 -9.83 -7.24 -0.79
C VAL A 163 -8.46 -7.25 -0.11
N ILE A 164 -7.40 -7.58 -0.85
CA ILE A 164 -6.01 -7.63 -0.36
C ILE A 164 -5.49 -6.23 -0.01
N SER A 165 -5.71 -5.23 -0.87
CA SER A 165 -5.31 -3.85 -0.58
C SER A 165 -6.13 -3.26 0.58
N TYR A 166 -7.39 -3.68 0.77
CA TYR A 166 -8.17 -3.34 1.96
C TYR A 166 -7.55 -3.87 3.25
N PHE A 167 -7.11 -5.15 3.26
CA PHE A 167 -6.36 -5.69 4.40
C PHE A 167 -5.08 -4.88 4.67
N GLY A 168 -4.38 -4.44 3.63
CA GLY A 168 -3.21 -3.58 3.77
C GLY A 168 -3.50 -2.29 4.55
N TRP A 169 -4.62 -1.61 4.23
CA TRP A 169 -5.07 -0.42 4.96
C TRP A 169 -5.47 -0.73 6.41
N VAL A 170 -6.16 -1.85 6.64
CA VAL A 170 -6.53 -2.31 7.99
C VAL A 170 -5.28 -2.57 8.85
N PHE A 171 -4.27 -3.24 8.30
CA PHE A 171 -3.00 -3.49 9.01
C PHE A 171 -2.28 -2.19 9.35
N ARG A 172 -2.19 -1.24 8.42
CA ARG A 172 -1.59 0.07 8.70
C ARG A 172 -2.36 0.85 9.77
N GLY A 173 -3.69 0.85 9.70
CA GLY A 173 -4.54 1.48 10.70
C GLY A 173 -4.35 0.88 12.09
N LEU A 174 -4.36 -0.46 12.18
CA LEU A 174 -4.13 -1.19 13.43
C LEU A 174 -2.75 -0.88 14.02
N SER A 175 -1.70 -0.89 13.20
CA SER A 175 -0.34 -0.53 13.61
C SER A 175 -0.26 0.89 14.20
N LEU A 176 -0.95 1.85 13.60
CA LEU A 176 -1.01 3.23 14.09
C LEU A 176 -1.66 3.30 15.48
N VAL A 177 -2.77 2.61 15.68
CA VAL A 177 -3.47 2.55 16.97
C VAL A 177 -2.60 1.91 18.04
N ILE A 178 -1.97 0.75 17.74
CA ILE A 178 -1.10 0.04 18.68
C ILE A 178 0.10 0.91 19.07
N ALA A 179 0.74 1.55 18.10
CA ALA A 179 1.88 2.44 18.35
C ALA A 179 1.47 3.61 19.26
N LEU A 180 0.34 4.24 18.99
CA LEU A 180 -0.15 5.40 19.74
C LEU A 180 -0.50 5.02 21.20
N VAL A 181 -1.15 3.87 21.41
CA VAL A 181 -1.44 3.34 22.75
C VAL A 181 -0.15 2.99 23.50
N CYS A 182 0.83 2.36 22.85
CA CYS A 182 2.12 2.02 23.48
C CYS A 182 2.91 3.27 23.88
N VAL A 183 2.97 4.29 23.00
CA VAL A 183 3.66 5.55 23.27
C VAL A 183 3.00 6.31 24.42
N ILE A 184 1.67 6.46 24.43
CA ILE A 184 0.95 7.11 25.54
C ILE A 184 1.20 6.37 26.86
N THR A 185 1.20 5.03 26.83
CA THR A 185 1.42 4.19 28.02
C THR A 185 2.84 4.36 28.54
N LEU A 186 3.85 4.35 27.65
CA LEU A 186 5.24 4.61 28.01
C LEU A 186 5.45 6.00 28.60
N ILE A 187 4.87 7.05 28.02
CA ILE A 187 4.94 8.42 28.55
C ILE A 187 4.35 8.49 29.96
N ARG A 188 3.21 7.84 30.20
CA ARG A 188 2.59 7.79 31.54
C ARG A 188 3.47 7.07 32.56
N VAL A 189 4.09 5.94 32.17
CA VAL A 189 5.00 5.19 33.05
C VAL A 189 6.27 6.00 33.36
N ILE A 190 6.83 6.71 32.37
CA ILE A 190 8.03 7.55 32.55
C ILE A 190 7.72 8.75 33.44
N ARG A 191 6.59 9.46 33.20
CA ARG A 191 6.16 10.58 34.07
C ARG A 191 5.89 10.13 35.50
N SER A 192 5.27 8.97 35.68
CA SER A 192 5.04 8.37 37.00
C SER A 192 6.35 8.09 37.75
N ARG A 193 7.41 7.68 37.04
CA ARG A 193 8.74 7.46 37.65
C ARG A 193 9.49 8.77 37.95
N SER A 194 9.33 9.79 37.12
CA SER A 194 9.97 11.10 37.31
C SER A 194 9.34 11.94 38.44
N GLY A 195 8.06 11.73 38.75
CA GLY A 195 7.36 12.45 39.83
C GLY A 195 7.59 11.87 41.23
N GLY A 196 8.16 10.67 41.35
CA GLY A 196 8.44 10.00 42.64
C GLY A 196 9.77 10.38 43.29
N GLY A 197 10.57 11.26 42.68
CA GLY A 197 11.91 11.64 43.15
C GLY A 197 11.97 12.87 44.07
N LYS A 198 10.83 13.35 44.59
CA LYS A 198 10.78 14.48 45.54
C LYS A 198 10.01 14.13 46.82
N GLN A 199 10.36 13.02 47.48
CA GLN A 199 10.15 12.85 48.91
C GLN A 199 11.24 11.91 49.45
N ALA A 200 12.37 12.49 49.79
CA ALA A 200 13.33 12.00 50.77
C ALA A 200 13.94 13.23 51.45
#